data_AF-A0A2A4G414-F1
#
_entry.id   AF-A0A2A4G414-F1
#
_cell.length_a   1.000
_cell.length_b   1.000
_cell.length_c   1.000
_cell.angle_alpha   90.00
_cell.angle_beta   90.00
_cell.angle_gamma   90.00
#
_symmetry.space_group_name_H-M   'P 1'
#
loop_
_entity.id
_entity.type
_entity.pdbx_description
1 polymer ?
#
loop_
_entity_poly.entity_id
_entity_poly.type
_entity_poly.pdbx_seq_one_letter_code
_entity_poly.pdbx_strand_id
1 'polypeptide(L)'
;MKNNLPTQFFKKRTFILLFLLFNNSPLLYPQYTETEMALYNVGLGAVVGGIGAIINKTKTEKTAHVFVKGFAKGALGGFLVYESKSLIRNIEKHQKLEYSWPAKIVNAAGTSIIEGAALNNRFLSTWHLHIGFNRLELKSSDTWKLRYKVMPVSFVYTSYAAFGNKFEWENTLRAGEIMFSNASMSDGGFNYANVFVYNSSLPYYKAIIAHEIIHTYQYYDFNFVNAFIHKPISRLEGNSDFLKRLEPILYYDLQNPVFRVFYNLEGTDNVNFHDNFFEYEAGLWSNTLQ
;
A
#
# COMPACT_ATOMS: atom_id res chain seq x y z
N MET A 1 -18.45 -42.93 -38.44
CA MET A 1 -19.45 -41.99 -37.89
C MET A 1 -19.33 -41.96 -36.38
N LYS A 2 -18.74 -40.90 -35.83
CA LYS A 2 -19.02 -40.31 -34.51
C LYS A 2 -18.26 -38.98 -34.48
N ASN A 3 -18.93 -37.96 -33.97
CA ASN A 3 -18.80 -36.56 -34.35
C ASN A 3 -17.65 -35.82 -33.64
N ASN A 4 -17.00 -34.94 -34.42
CA ASN A 4 -16.49 -33.57 -34.13
C ASN A 4 -17.05 -32.92 -32.84
N LEU A 5 -16.38 -32.04 -32.06
CA LEU A 5 -15.14 -31.22 -32.04
C LEU A 5 -15.08 -30.57 -30.59
N PRO A 6 -14.31 -29.52 -30.24
CA PRO A 6 -12.92 -29.56 -29.75
C PRO A 6 -12.65 -28.72 -28.45
N THR A 7 -11.41 -28.76 -27.95
CA THR A 7 -10.66 -27.67 -27.26
C THR A 7 -11.39 -26.67 -26.34
N GLN A 8 -11.03 -26.66 -25.04
CA GLN A 8 -10.70 -25.44 -24.27
C GLN A 8 -10.10 -25.81 -22.89
N PHE A 9 -9.39 -24.86 -22.26
CA PHE A 9 -8.68 -24.93 -20.97
C PHE A 9 -7.17 -25.25 -20.97
N PHE A 10 -6.44 -24.65 -21.92
CA PHE A 10 -5.18 -24.00 -21.56
C PHE A 10 -5.47 -22.59 -21.01
N LYS A 11 -4.73 -22.19 -19.95
CA LYS A 11 -4.66 -20.87 -19.26
C LYS A 11 -5.37 -20.80 -17.90
N LYS A 12 -4.62 -21.06 -16.82
CA LYS A 12 -4.75 -20.39 -15.50
C LYS A 12 -3.72 -20.88 -14.46
N ARG A 13 -2.44 -21.00 -14.82
CA ARG A 13 -1.39 -21.33 -13.85
C ARG A 13 -0.12 -20.54 -14.10
N THR A 14 -0.15 -19.24 -13.78
CA THR A 14 1.11 -18.46 -13.65
C THR A 14 1.03 -17.35 -12.60
N PHE A 15 -0.13 -17.08 -11.97
CA PHE A 15 -0.22 -16.07 -10.90
C PHE A 15 -0.32 -16.65 -9.47
N ILE A 16 -0.30 -17.98 -9.33
CA ILE A 16 -0.57 -18.68 -8.06
C ILE A 16 0.72 -19.22 -7.41
N LEU A 17 1.87 -19.14 -8.07
CA LEU A 17 3.10 -19.80 -7.61
C LEU A 17 3.79 -19.12 -6.42
N LEU A 18 3.57 -17.83 -6.19
CA LEU A 18 4.06 -17.15 -4.98
C LEU A 18 3.12 -17.33 -3.78
N PHE A 19 1.82 -17.50 -4.03
CA PHE A 19 0.82 -17.74 -2.97
C PHE A 19 0.84 -19.20 -2.49
N LEU A 20 1.27 -20.15 -3.33
CA LEU A 20 1.39 -21.57 -2.98
C LEU A 20 2.66 -21.92 -2.20
N LEU A 21 3.69 -21.08 -2.22
CA LEU A 21 4.91 -21.36 -1.44
C LEU A 21 4.70 -21.11 0.07
N PHE A 22 3.64 -20.42 0.47
CA PHE A 22 3.30 -20.15 1.87
C PHE A 22 2.12 -20.97 2.42
N ASN A 23 1.46 -21.79 1.59
CA ASN A 23 0.20 -22.45 1.96
C ASN A 23 0.32 -23.95 2.33
N ASN A 24 1.53 -24.49 2.49
CA ASN A 24 1.73 -25.91 2.82
C ASN A 24 2.26 -26.11 4.24
N SER A 25 1.52 -25.66 5.25
CA SER A 25 1.72 -26.10 6.64
C SER A 25 0.38 -26.52 7.25
N PRO A 26 0.25 -27.75 7.77
CA PRO A 26 -1.00 -28.23 8.34
C PRO A 26 -1.22 -27.65 9.76
N LEU A 27 -2.43 -27.14 10.01
CA LEU A 27 -3.11 -27.09 11.32
C LEU A 27 -2.30 -26.58 12.54
N LEU A 28 -1.56 -25.47 12.37
CA LEU A 28 -1.04 -24.68 13.49
C LEU A 28 -1.35 -23.20 13.20
N TYR A 29 -1.89 -22.50 14.20
CA TYR A 29 -2.20 -21.07 14.11
C TYR A 29 -0.98 -20.32 13.57
N PRO A 30 -1.06 -19.60 12.43
CA PRO A 30 0.09 -18.89 11.88
C PRO A 30 0.41 -17.69 12.77
N GLN A 31 1.34 -17.87 13.71
CA GLN A 31 2.01 -16.76 14.38
C GLN A 31 3.11 -16.25 13.46
N TYR A 32 2.81 -15.23 12.65
CA TYR A 32 3.81 -14.68 11.74
C TYR A 32 4.92 -13.96 12.51
N THR A 33 6.15 -14.40 12.28
CA THR A 33 7.36 -13.79 12.82
C THR A 33 7.72 -12.50 12.08
N GLU A 34 8.51 -11.64 12.71
CA GLU A 34 9.10 -10.47 12.04
C GLU A 34 9.86 -10.84 10.77
N THR A 35 10.55 -11.99 10.78
CA THR A 35 11.25 -12.52 9.61
C THR A 35 10.29 -12.83 8.47
N GLU A 36 9.14 -13.44 8.74
CA GLU A 36 8.12 -13.71 7.72
C GLU A 36 7.55 -12.42 7.15
N MET A 37 7.32 -11.40 7.99
CA MET A 37 6.88 -10.08 7.54
C MET A 37 7.93 -9.35 6.71
N ALA A 38 9.22 -9.51 7.05
CA ALA A 38 10.32 -9.00 6.24
C ALA A 38 10.35 -9.68 4.86
N LEU A 39 10.28 -11.02 4.83
CA LEU A 39 10.26 -11.79 3.60
C LEU A 39 9.02 -11.47 2.75
N TYR A 40 7.86 -11.26 3.37
CA TYR A 40 6.64 -10.84 2.69
C TYR A 40 6.82 -9.48 2.00
N ASN A 41 7.19 -8.43 2.74
CA ASN A 41 7.30 -7.08 2.19
C ASN A 41 8.42 -6.99 1.13
N VAL A 42 9.58 -7.60 1.38
CA VAL A 42 10.70 -7.70 0.42
C VAL A 42 10.28 -8.49 -0.82
N GLY A 43 9.66 -9.65 -0.64
CA GLY A 43 9.21 -10.53 -1.72
C GLY A 43 8.13 -9.88 -2.59
N LEU A 44 7.12 -9.29 -1.97
CA LEU A 44 6.07 -8.53 -2.65
C LEU A 44 6.69 -7.41 -3.49
N GLY A 45 7.52 -6.56 -2.88
CA GLY A 45 8.21 -5.48 -3.57
C GLY A 45 9.03 -5.99 -4.76
N ALA A 46 9.78 -7.08 -4.58
CA ALA A 46 10.60 -7.68 -5.63
C ALA A 46 9.78 -8.18 -6.83
N VAL A 47 8.72 -8.92 -6.56
CA VAL A 47 7.83 -9.47 -7.60
C VAL A 47 7.12 -8.36 -8.35
N VAL A 48 6.55 -7.41 -7.61
CA VAL A 48 5.87 -6.24 -8.16
C VAL A 48 6.81 -5.42 -9.03
N GLY A 49 8.01 -5.12 -8.53
CA GLY A 49 9.03 -4.37 -9.26
C GLY A 49 9.47 -5.09 -10.53
N GLY A 50 9.72 -6.40 -10.46
CA GLY A 50 10.14 -7.20 -11.61
C GLY A 50 9.07 -7.33 -12.69
N ILE A 51 7.85 -7.74 -12.31
CA ILE A 51 6.73 -7.92 -13.24
C ILE A 51 6.31 -6.57 -13.83
N GLY A 52 6.15 -5.55 -12.99
CA GLY A 52 5.81 -4.19 -13.43
C GLY A 52 6.84 -3.67 -14.43
N ALA A 53 8.13 -3.84 -14.15
CA ALA A 53 9.19 -3.39 -15.06
C ALA A 53 9.08 -4.06 -16.43
N ILE A 54 8.75 -5.36 -16.51
CA ILE A 54 8.47 -6.04 -17.78
C ILE A 54 7.27 -5.41 -18.49
N ILE A 55 6.17 -5.16 -17.78
CA ILE A 55 4.96 -4.54 -18.34
C ILE A 55 5.30 -3.18 -18.94
N ASN A 56 6.14 -2.38 -18.27
CA ASN A 56 6.49 -1.02 -18.67
C ASN A 56 7.75 -0.90 -19.53
N LYS A 57 8.44 -2.00 -19.83
CA LYS A 57 9.63 -1.99 -20.68
C LYS A 57 9.38 -1.43 -22.09
N THR A 58 10.42 -0.88 -22.68
CA THR A 58 10.46 -0.48 -24.09
C THR A 58 10.69 -1.70 -24.99
N LYS A 59 10.42 -1.56 -26.30
CA LYS A 59 10.56 -2.68 -27.27
C LYS A 59 12.01 -3.12 -27.45
N THR A 60 12.99 -2.25 -27.19
CA THR A 60 14.42 -2.50 -27.40
C THR A 60 15.12 -3.13 -26.18
N GLU A 61 14.52 -3.05 -24.99
CA GLU A 61 15.11 -3.59 -23.76
C GLU A 61 14.98 -5.12 -23.64
N LYS A 62 16.08 -5.75 -23.21
CA LYS A 62 16.14 -7.18 -22.90
C LYS A 62 15.30 -7.52 -21.67
N THR A 63 14.31 -8.39 -21.82
CA THR A 63 13.34 -8.75 -20.76
C THR A 63 13.99 -9.21 -19.47
N ALA A 64 14.97 -10.13 -19.54
CA ALA A 64 15.64 -10.65 -18.35
C ALA A 64 16.39 -9.57 -17.57
N HIS A 65 17.08 -8.66 -18.26
CA HIS A 65 17.77 -7.54 -17.63
C HIS A 65 16.79 -6.59 -16.94
N VAL A 66 15.69 -6.24 -17.61
CA VAL A 66 14.64 -5.37 -17.02
C VAL A 66 13.99 -6.03 -15.82
N PHE A 67 13.70 -7.33 -15.90
CA PHE A 67 13.15 -8.09 -14.77
C PHE A 67 14.08 -8.06 -13.56
N VAL A 68 15.35 -8.45 -13.72
CA VAL A 68 16.32 -8.51 -12.60
C VAL A 68 16.53 -7.12 -11.99
N LYS A 69 16.65 -6.08 -12.82
CA LYS A 69 16.74 -4.69 -12.37
C LYS A 69 15.50 -4.26 -11.59
N GLY A 70 14.31 -4.55 -12.10
CA GLY A 70 13.04 -4.25 -11.42
C GLY A 70 12.89 -5.03 -10.12
N PHE A 71 13.26 -6.31 -10.12
CA PHE A 71 13.19 -7.21 -8.97
C PHE A 71 14.10 -6.76 -7.84
N ALA A 72 15.36 -6.46 -8.13
CA ALA A 72 16.32 -5.98 -7.12
C ALA A 72 15.91 -4.63 -6.52
N LYS A 73 15.46 -3.67 -7.36
CA LYS A 73 14.96 -2.39 -6.87
C LYS A 73 13.69 -2.56 -6.03
N GLY A 74 12.77 -3.40 -6.49
CA GLY A 74 11.55 -3.73 -5.77
C GLY A 74 11.83 -4.35 -4.41
N ALA A 75 12.79 -5.28 -4.32
CA ALA A 75 13.22 -5.90 -3.08
C ALA A 75 13.76 -4.86 -2.08
N LEU A 76 14.61 -3.94 -2.54
CA LEU A 76 15.12 -2.84 -1.72
C LEU A 76 13.98 -1.94 -1.22
N GLY A 77 13.02 -1.61 -2.07
CA GLY A 77 11.86 -0.83 -1.66
C GLY A 77 10.99 -1.58 -0.63
N GLY A 78 10.79 -2.88 -0.83
CA GLY A 78 10.07 -3.74 0.11
C GLY A 78 10.75 -3.86 1.47
N PHE A 79 12.08 -3.89 1.51
CA PHE A 79 12.84 -3.81 2.76
C PHE A 79 12.57 -2.52 3.53
N LEU A 80 12.56 -1.37 2.84
CA LEU A 80 12.23 -0.09 3.49
C LEU A 80 10.77 -0.05 3.97
N VAL A 81 9.82 -0.63 3.22
CA VAL A 81 8.44 -0.76 3.68
C VAL A 81 8.38 -1.57 4.99
N TYR A 82 9.06 -2.71 5.07
CA TYR A 82 9.16 -3.48 6.31
C TYR A 82 9.72 -2.65 7.48
N GLU A 83 10.87 -2.00 7.29
CA GLU A 83 11.50 -1.17 8.32
C GLU A 83 10.57 -0.03 8.77
N SER A 84 9.81 0.56 7.84
CA SER A 84 8.85 1.60 8.16
C SER A 84 7.75 1.12 9.12
N LYS A 85 7.24 -0.10 8.92
CA LYS A 85 6.23 -0.70 9.80
C LYS A 85 6.83 -1.03 11.18
N SER A 86 8.06 -1.53 11.22
CA SER A 86 8.79 -1.76 12.47
C SER A 86 8.95 -0.50 13.32
N LEU A 87 9.21 0.64 12.68
CA LEU A 87 9.35 1.92 13.39
C LEU A 87 8.06 2.39 14.09
N ILE A 88 6.88 1.96 13.65
CA ILE A 88 5.58 2.35 14.25
C ILE A 88 5.43 1.86 15.68
N ARG A 89 6.07 0.74 16.06
CA ARG A 89 6.07 0.23 17.44
C ARG A 89 6.56 1.25 18.47
N ASN A 90 7.39 2.21 18.03
CA ASN A 90 7.88 3.27 18.90
C ASN A 90 6.79 4.23 19.38
N ILE A 91 5.66 4.32 18.67
CA ILE A 91 4.52 5.14 19.09
C ILE A 91 3.95 4.61 20.41
N GLU A 92 3.71 3.30 20.50
CA GLU A 92 3.18 2.65 21.70
C GLU A 92 4.25 2.61 22.79
N LYS A 93 5.47 2.17 22.46
CA LYS A 93 6.59 2.09 23.42
C LYS A 93 6.92 3.40 24.12
N HIS A 94 6.86 4.52 23.40
CA HIS A 94 7.21 5.85 23.93
C HIS A 94 6.00 6.75 24.16
N GLN A 95 4.79 6.27 23.85
CA GLN A 95 3.53 7.02 23.97
C GLN A 95 3.58 8.38 23.24
N LYS A 96 4.20 8.42 22.07
CA LYS A 96 4.46 9.64 21.28
C LYS A 96 4.17 9.42 19.80
N LEU A 97 3.20 10.14 19.26
CA LEU A 97 2.77 10.01 17.86
C LEU A 97 3.85 10.48 16.86
N GLU A 98 4.77 11.32 17.32
CA GLU A 98 5.86 11.90 16.52
C GLU A 98 6.81 10.84 15.94
N TYR A 99 6.85 9.64 16.55
CA TYR A 99 7.58 8.51 16.00
C TYR A 99 7.00 7.98 14.68
N SER A 100 5.80 8.43 14.29
CA SER A 100 5.24 8.13 12.96
C SER A 100 5.99 8.84 11.83
N TRP A 101 6.60 10.02 12.04
CA TRP A 101 7.28 10.76 10.97
C TRP A 101 8.47 10.00 10.37
N PRO A 102 9.42 9.46 11.17
CA PRO A 102 10.47 8.60 10.63
C PRO A 102 9.91 7.40 9.85
N ALA A 103 8.91 6.72 10.40
CA ALA A 103 8.24 5.62 9.73
C ALA A 103 7.66 6.04 8.37
N LYS A 104 6.96 7.18 8.33
CA LYS A 104 6.31 7.71 7.12
C LYS A 104 7.31 8.06 6.02
N ILE A 105 8.45 8.66 6.40
CA ILE A 105 9.52 8.99 5.44
C ILE A 105 10.13 7.72 4.85
N VAL A 106 10.39 6.71 5.69
CA VAL A 106 10.94 5.43 5.24
C VAL A 106 9.92 4.68 4.36
N ASN A 107 8.63 4.70 4.73
CA ASN A 107 7.55 4.10 3.94
C ASN A 107 7.42 4.79 2.57
N ALA A 108 7.43 6.13 2.55
CA ALA A 108 7.41 6.93 1.34
C ALA A 108 8.59 6.60 0.41
N ALA A 109 9.79 6.43 0.97
CA ALA A 109 10.95 5.99 0.20
C ALA A 109 10.76 4.57 -0.38
N GLY A 110 10.31 3.62 0.44
CA GLY A 110 10.07 2.23 0.02
C GLY A 110 9.04 2.13 -1.10
N THR A 111 7.85 2.70 -0.89
CA THR A 111 6.76 2.70 -1.86
C THR A 111 7.12 3.44 -3.15
N SER A 112 7.84 4.57 -3.07
CA SER A 112 8.36 5.27 -4.25
C SER A 112 9.33 4.43 -5.07
N ILE A 113 10.22 3.67 -4.41
CA ILE A 113 11.17 2.78 -5.08
C ILE A 113 10.42 1.63 -5.76
N ILE A 114 9.42 1.03 -5.11
CA ILE A 114 8.60 -0.05 -5.69
C ILE A 114 7.82 0.46 -6.90
N GLU A 115 7.10 1.57 -6.78
CA GLU A 115 6.34 2.17 -7.89
C GLU A 115 7.27 2.54 -9.05
N GLY A 116 8.41 3.17 -8.76
CA GLY A 116 9.43 3.50 -9.76
C GLY A 116 10.06 2.27 -10.42
N ALA A 117 10.30 1.19 -9.66
CA ALA A 117 10.77 -0.08 -10.19
C ALA A 117 9.75 -0.70 -11.15
N ALA A 118 8.48 -0.75 -10.73
CA ALA A 118 7.37 -1.25 -11.54
C ALA A 118 7.12 -0.41 -12.80
N LEU A 119 7.43 0.89 -12.79
CA LEU A 119 7.39 1.74 -14.00
C LEU A 119 8.64 1.59 -14.90
N ASN A 120 9.60 0.74 -14.54
CA ASN A 120 10.94 0.64 -15.15
C ASN A 120 11.71 1.99 -15.18
N ASN A 121 11.46 2.87 -14.20
CA ASN A 121 12.11 4.17 -14.13
C ASN A 121 13.57 4.07 -13.63
N ARG A 122 14.32 5.18 -13.76
CA ARG A 122 15.62 5.35 -13.10
C ARG A 122 15.42 5.32 -11.58
N PHE A 123 16.42 4.82 -10.86
CA PHE A 123 16.36 4.74 -9.39
C PHE A 123 16.21 6.15 -8.81
N LEU A 124 15.29 6.32 -7.84
CA LEU A 124 14.98 7.62 -7.20
C LEU A 124 14.67 8.77 -8.18
N SER A 125 14.16 8.44 -9.37
CA SER A 125 13.72 9.45 -10.36
C SER A 125 12.46 10.20 -9.94
N THR A 126 11.61 9.53 -9.16
CA THR A 126 10.44 10.11 -8.52
C THR A 126 10.40 9.62 -7.08
N TRP A 127 10.27 10.54 -6.15
CA TRP A 127 9.94 10.27 -4.76
C TRP A 127 8.57 10.88 -4.47
N HIS A 128 7.72 10.18 -3.73
CA HIS A 128 6.40 10.68 -3.36
C HIS A 128 6.12 10.50 -1.88
N LEU A 129 5.40 11.45 -1.31
CA LEU A 129 4.90 11.43 0.06
C LEU A 129 3.41 11.75 0.04
N HIS A 130 2.62 10.97 0.78
CA HIS A 130 1.19 11.18 0.91
C HIS A 130 0.87 11.80 2.27
N ILE A 131 -0.05 12.75 2.33
CA ILE A 131 -0.62 13.30 3.57
C ILE A 131 -2.14 13.36 3.38
N GLY A 132 -2.83 12.32 3.85
CA GLY A 132 -4.22 12.05 3.47
C GLY A 132 -4.39 12.05 1.96
N PHE A 133 -5.39 12.76 1.44
CA PHE A 133 -5.65 12.81 0.00
C PHE A 133 -4.64 13.63 -0.84
N ASN A 134 -3.56 14.13 -0.23
CA ASN A 134 -2.55 14.93 -0.89
C ASN A 134 -1.33 14.08 -1.22
N ARG A 135 -0.86 14.13 -2.46
CA ARG A 135 0.38 13.47 -2.91
C ARG A 135 1.38 14.52 -3.39
N LEU A 136 2.52 14.59 -2.73
CA LEU A 136 3.66 15.42 -3.12
C LEU A 136 4.64 14.54 -3.88
N GLU A 137 4.98 14.90 -5.12
CA GLU A 137 5.97 14.19 -5.93
C GLU A 137 7.18 15.07 -6.20
N LEU A 138 8.36 14.55 -5.92
CA LEU A 138 9.64 15.14 -6.26
C LEU A 138 10.27 14.37 -7.41
N LYS A 139 10.38 15.00 -8.59
CA LYS A 139 10.97 14.39 -9.79
C LYS A 139 12.38 14.93 -10.04
N SER A 140 13.33 14.03 -10.30
CA SER A 140 14.78 14.33 -10.45
C SER A 140 15.29 14.16 -11.89
N SER A 141 14.43 14.27 -12.90
CA SER A 141 14.78 14.11 -14.32
C SER A 141 15.44 15.36 -14.92
N ASP A 142 16.65 15.71 -14.50
CA ASP A 142 17.51 16.84 -14.94
C ASP A 142 17.33 18.15 -14.15
N THR A 143 16.13 18.45 -13.66
CA THR A 143 15.86 19.54 -12.70
C THR A 143 14.88 19.05 -11.66
N TRP A 144 15.08 19.42 -10.40
CA TRP A 144 14.16 19.07 -9.32
C TRP A 144 12.82 19.77 -9.53
N LYS A 145 11.75 18.99 -9.68
CA LYS A 145 10.37 19.49 -9.84
C LYS A 145 9.48 18.93 -8.75
N LEU A 146 8.92 19.82 -7.94
CA LEU A 146 7.85 19.48 -7.01
C LEU A 146 6.51 19.53 -7.74
N ARG A 147 5.72 18.46 -7.63
CA ARG A 147 4.35 18.40 -8.10
C ARG A 147 3.43 18.06 -6.94
N TYR A 148 2.28 18.70 -6.93
CA TYR A 148 1.20 18.39 -6.01
C TYR A 148 0.08 17.70 -6.79
N LYS A 149 -0.40 16.59 -6.28
CA LYS A 149 -1.53 15.83 -6.84
C LYS A 149 -2.57 15.54 -5.75
N VAL A 150 -3.82 15.46 -6.16
CA VAL A 150 -4.95 15.06 -5.33
C VAL A 150 -5.30 13.60 -5.62
N MET A 151 -5.54 12.83 -4.56
CA MET A 151 -5.99 11.44 -4.59
C MET A 151 -7.52 11.40 -4.40
N PRO A 152 -8.30 11.24 -5.48
CA PRO A 152 -9.75 11.47 -5.44
C PRO A 152 -10.50 10.47 -4.57
N VAL A 153 -10.13 9.18 -4.55
CA VAL A 153 -10.81 8.18 -3.70
C VAL A 153 -10.55 8.48 -2.22
N SER A 154 -9.29 8.79 -1.88
CA SER A 154 -8.88 9.22 -0.54
C SER A 154 -9.56 10.51 -0.10
N PHE A 155 -9.79 11.46 -1.03
CA PHE A 155 -10.53 12.70 -0.74
C PHE A 155 -11.99 12.43 -0.38
N VAL A 156 -12.65 11.52 -1.10
CA VAL A 156 -14.02 11.10 -0.80
C VAL A 156 -14.08 10.43 0.58
N TYR A 157 -13.18 9.51 0.90
CA TYR A 157 -13.15 8.89 2.23
C TYR A 157 -12.81 9.87 3.35
N THR A 158 -11.92 10.82 3.10
CA THR A 158 -11.63 11.90 4.07
C THR A 158 -12.87 12.74 4.34
N SER A 159 -13.61 13.08 3.29
CA SER A 159 -14.87 13.84 3.41
C SER A 159 -15.91 13.02 4.18
N TYR A 160 -16.02 11.72 3.90
CA TYR A 160 -16.89 10.81 4.63
C TYR A 160 -16.53 10.72 6.11
N ALA A 161 -15.26 10.54 6.43
CA ALA A 161 -14.77 10.49 7.81
C ALA A 161 -15.01 11.80 8.57
N ALA A 162 -15.07 12.95 7.88
CA ALA A 162 -15.40 14.22 8.51
C ALA A 162 -16.87 14.35 8.95
N PHE A 163 -17.79 13.57 8.38
CA PHE A 163 -19.19 13.58 8.80
C PHE A 163 -19.37 12.87 10.14
N GLY A 164 -19.75 13.62 11.17
CA GLY A 164 -20.07 13.08 12.49
C GLY A 164 -18.86 12.75 13.37
N ASN A 165 -17.63 13.03 12.92
CA ASN A 165 -16.41 12.85 13.71
C ASN A 165 -15.65 14.17 13.87
N LYS A 166 -14.86 14.29 14.93
CA LYS A 166 -14.08 15.49 15.22
C LYS A 166 -12.72 15.40 14.53
N PHE A 167 -12.34 16.40 13.76
CA PHE A 167 -11.01 16.45 13.17
C PHE A 167 -9.94 16.72 14.23
N GLU A 168 -8.89 15.90 14.26
CA GLU A 168 -7.83 15.96 15.27
C GLU A 168 -6.56 16.62 14.71
N TRP A 169 -6.60 17.94 14.52
CA TRP A 169 -5.52 18.70 13.90
C TRP A 169 -4.14 18.45 14.53
N GLU A 170 -4.05 18.48 15.87
CA GLU A 170 -2.79 18.29 16.57
C GLU A 170 -2.21 16.89 16.32
N ASN A 171 -3.02 15.84 16.50
CA ASN A 171 -2.59 14.47 16.28
C ASN A 171 -2.27 14.21 14.80
N THR A 172 -3.02 14.82 13.88
CA THR A 172 -2.72 14.77 12.45
C THR A 172 -1.34 15.35 12.13
N LEU A 173 -0.98 16.50 12.69
CA LEU A 173 0.36 17.07 12.49
C LEU A 173 1.45 16.23 13.15
N ARG A 174 1.19 15.69 14.34
CA ARG A 174 2.17 14.89 15.08
C ARG A 174 2.45 13.54 14.44
N ALA A 175 1.44 12.90 13.87
CA ALA A 175 1.59 11.61 13.19
C ALA A 175 1.86 11.75 11.68
N GLY A 176 1.51 12.88 11.08
CA GLY A 176 1.59 13.07 9.63
C GLY A 176 0.47 12.36 8.84
N GLU A 177 -0.59 11.89 9.49
CA GLU A 177 -1.76 11.26 8.87
C GLU A 177 -3.05 12.00 9.21
N ILE A 178 -3.96 12.12 8.24
CA ILE A 178 -5.28 12.72 8.49
C ILE A 178 -6.09 11.76 9.36
N MET A 179 -6.55 12.24 10.52
CA MET A 179 -7.33 11.44 11.45
C MET A 179 -8.44 12.23 12.10
N PHE A 180 -9.50 11.50 12.46
CA PHE A 180 -10.64 12.01 13.19
C PHE A 180 -10.84 11.20 14.47
N SER A 181 -11.58 11.75 15.42
CA SER A 181 -11.95 11.07 16.65
C SER A 181 -13.46 10.99 16.83
N ASN A 182 -13.90 9.94 17.51
CA ASN A 182 -15.28 9.77 17.95
C ASN A 182 -15.33 9.02 19.29
N ALA A 183 -15.64 9.73 20.36
CA ALA A 183 -15.70 9.16 21.70
C ALA A 183 -16.88 8.18 21.91
N SER A 184 -17.89 8.21 21.03
CA SER A 184 -19.09 7.36 21.11
C SER A 184 -19.02 6.11 20.24
N MET A 185 -17.90 5.89 19.55
CA MET A 185 -17.68 4.72 18.71
C MET A 185 -17.51 3.45 19.56
N SER A 186 -18.15 2.35 19.16
CA SER A 186 -17.98 1.04 19.84
C SER A 186 -16.60 0.44 19.58
N ASP A 187 -16.11 0.61 18.36
CA ASP A 187 -14.83 0.06 17.92
C ASP A 187 -13.67 0.96 18.37
N GLY A 188 -12.47 0.38 18.47
CA GLY A 188 -11.26 1.11 18.81
C GLY A 188 -10.90 2.14 17.74
N GLY A 189 -10.91 1.70 16.49
CA GLY A 189 -10.59 2.51 15.31
C GLY A 189 -11.09 1.85 14.04
N PHE A 190 -11.10 2.60 12.94
CA PHE A 190 -11.23 2.05 11.60
C PHE A 190 -10.49 2.91 10.57
N ASN A 191 -10.03 2.25 9.50
CA ASN A 191 -9.37 2.89 8.37
C ASN A 191 -10.19 2.81 7.07
N TYR A 192 -10.27 3.94 6.36
CA TYR A 192 -10.69 3.98 4.97
C TYR A 192 -9.59 4.61 4.10
N ALA A 193 -8.95 3.78 3.27
CA ALA A 193 -7.84 4.17 2.42
C ALA A 193 -6.63 4.69 3.22
N ASN A 194 -6.52 6.00 3.40
CA ASN A 194 -5.44 6.64 4.13
C ASN A 194 -5.91 7.69 5.15
N VAL A 195 -7.18 7.55 5.56
CA VAL A 195 -7.78 8.31 6.65
C VAL A 195 -8.36 7.31 7.65
N PHE A 196 -8.24 7.62 8.93
CA PHE A 196 -8.81 6.79 9.98
C PHE A 196 -9.54 7.59 11.04
N VAL A 197 -10.46 6.91 11.70
CA VAL A 197 -11.20 7.43 12.86
C VAL A 197 -10.84 6.55 14.05
N TYR A 198 -10.60 7.15 15.22
CA TYR A 198 -10.31 6.40 16.44
C TYR A 198 -11.18 6.85 17.61
N ASN A 199 -11.40 5.95 18.56
CA ASN A 199 -12.12 6.26 19.78
C ASN A 199 -11.18 6.95 20.78
N SER A 200 -11.35 8.27 20.93
CA SER A 200 -10.54 9.10 21.82
C SER A 200 -10.82 8.91 23.31
N SER A 201 -11.89 8.19 23.68
CA SER A 201 -12.21 7.89 25.09
C SER A 201 -11.40 6.73 25.65
N LEU A 202 -10.79 5.91 24.79
CA LEU A 202 -10.03 4.74 25.21
C LEU A 202 -8.65 5.13 25.75
N PRO A 203 -8.22 4.59 26.90
CA PRO A 203 -6.93 4.94 27.51
C PRO A 203 -5.72 4.51 26.66
N TYR A 204 -5.90 3.55 25.76
CA TYR A 204 -4.87 3.01 24.85
C TYR A 204 -5.01 3.54 23.41
N TYR A 205 -5.66 4.70 23.22
CA TYR A 205 -5.92 5.26 21.88
C TYR A 205 -4.66 5.45 21.01
N LYS A 206 -3.46 5.61 21.59
CA LYS A 206 -2.22 5.71 20.80
C LYS A 206 -1.80 4.38 20.17
N ALA A 207 -2.08 3.25 20.83
CA ALA A 207 -1.87 1.94 20.24
C ALA A 207 -2.85 1.69 19.09
N ILE A 208 -4.10 2.13 19.25
CA ILE A 208 -5.09 2.15 18.16
C ILE A 208 -4.60 3.02 17.01
N ILE A 209 -4.15 4.25 17.26
CA ILE A 209 -3.60 5.11 16.19
C ILE A 209 -2.43 4.43 15.49
N ALA A 210 -1.51 3.80 16.22
CA ALA A 210 -0.41 3.03 15.63
C ALA A 210 -0.92 1.89 14.74
N HIS A 211 -1.96 1.18 15.16
CA HIS A 211 -2.63 0.13 14.39
C HIS A 211 -3.21 0.67 13.07
N GLU A 212 -3.97 1.76 13.13
CA GLU A 212 -4.58 2.39 11.95
C GLU A 212 -3.55 3.00 10.96
N ILE A 213 -2.38 3.42 11.47
CA ILE A 213 -1.26 3.85 10.62
C ILE A 213 -0.71 2.67 9.81
N ILE A 214 -0.67 1.45 10.36
CA ILE A 214 -0.23 0.27 9.61
C ILE A 214 -1.21 -0.03 8.48
N HIS A 215 -2.52 0.06 8.69
CA HIS A 215 -3.49 -0.06 7.60
C HIS A 215 -3.31 1.00 6.51
N THR A 216 -2.93 2.22 6.90
CA THR A 216 -2.58 3.28 5.94
C THR A 216 -1.34 2.90 5.12
N TYR A 217 -0.33 2.27 5.74
CA TYR A 217 0.86 1.80 5.03
C TYR A 217 0.55 0.60 4.14
N GLN A 218 -0.26 -0.34 4.59
CA GLN A 218 -0.76 -1.44 3.77
C GLN A 218 -1.49 -0.92 2.53
N TYR A 219 -2.30 0.12 2.67
CA TYR A 219 -2.90 0.79 1.52
C TYR A 219 -1.86 1.36 0.55
N TYR A 220 -0.79 2.00 1.05
CA TYR A 220 0.31 2.52 0.23
C TYR A 220 1.17 1.42 -0.41
N ASP A 221 1.25 0.23 0.18
CA ASP A 221 1.98 -0.90 -0.39
C ASP A 221 1.41 -1.30 -1.76
N PHE A 222 0.12 -1.02 -2.01
CA PHE A 222 -0.55 -1.25 -3.28
C PHE A 222 -0.42 -0.09 -4.29
N ASN A 223 0.34 0.98 -4.01
CA ASN A 223 0.57 2.09 -4.96
C ASN A 223 1.09 1.61 -6.32
N PHE A 224 1.74 0.44 -6.39
CA PHE A 224 2.18 -0.17 -7.64
C PHE A 224 1.06 -0.49 -8.63
N VAL A 225 -0.21 -0.57 -8.19
CA VAL A 225 -1.35 -0.86 -9.07
C VAL A 225 -1.37 0.11 -10.24
N ASN A 226 -1.10 1.39 -9.99
CA ASN A 226 -1.00 2.41 -11.04
C ASN A 226 0.10 2.13 -12.06
N ALA A 227 1.21 1.54 -11.65
CA ALA A 227 2.27 1.16 -12.57
C ALA A 227 1.80 0.07 -13.56
N PHE A 228 0.95 -0.87 -13.12
CA PHE A 228 0.51 -1.99 -13.95
C PHE A 228 -0.52 -1.56 -15.01
N ILE A 229 -1.28 -0.50 -14.71
CA ILE A 229 -2.27 0.10 -15.61
C ILE A 229 -1.80 1.44 -16.20
N HIS A 230 -0.52 1.78 -16.05
CA HIS A 230 0.02 3.04 -16.53
C HIS A 230 -0.21 3.22 -18.05
N LYS A 231 0.17 2.22 -18.86
CA LYS A 231 0.00 2.26 -20.32
C LYS A 231 -1.45 2.49 -20.78
N PRO A 232 -2.47 1.75 -20.27
CA PRO A 232 -3.85 2.03 -20.64
C PRO A 232 -4.33 3.41 -20.17
N ILE A 233 -4.00 3.85 -18.95
CA ILE A 233 -4.35 5.21 -18.47
C ILE A 233 -3.75 6.28 -19.37
N SER A 234 -2.44 6.21 -19.65
CA SER A 234 -1.75 7.19 -20.51
C SER A 234 -2.34 7.27 -21.93
N ARG A 235 -2.88 6.15 -22.45
CA ARG A 235 -3.60 6.15 -23.74
C ARG A 235 -4.95 6.85 -23.65
N LEU A 236 -5.71 6.63 -22.58
CA LEU A 236 -6.98 7.29 -22.34
C LEU A 236 -6.78 8.81 -22.18
N GLU A 237 -5.78 9.22 -21.40
CA GLU A 237 -5.36 10.61 -21.27
C GLU A 237 -4.98 11.20 -22.63
N GLY A 238 -4.16 10.50 -23.41
CA GLY A 238 -3.75 10.95 -24.76
C GLY A 238 -4.92 11.22 -25.73
N ASN A 239 -6.04 10.53 -25.53
CA ASN A 239 -7.22 10.60 -26.41
C ASN A 239 -8.29 11.61 -25.94
N SER A 240 -8.13 12.26 -24.79
CA SER A 240 -9.13 13.18 -24.23
C SER A 240 -8.49 14.44 -23.64
N ASP A 241 -8.82 15.61 -24.19
CA ASP A 241 -8.28 16.88 -23.69
C ASP A 241 -8.71 17.20 -22.26
N PHE A 242 -9.89 16.72 -21.86
CA PHE A 242 -10.32 16.80 -20.46
C PHE A 242 -9.39 16.00 -19.54
N LEU A 243 -9.08 14.75 -19.89
CA LEU A 243 -8.20 13.90 -19.09
C LEU A 243 -6.75 14.42 -19.06
N LYS A 244 -6.24 14.97 -20.17
CA LYS A 244 -4.92 15.63 -20.20
C LYS A 244 -4.81 16.78 -19.22
N ARG A 245 -5.89 17.55 -19.04
CA ARG A 245 -5.92 18.66 -18.08
C ARG A 245 -5.94 18.17 -16.62
N LEU A 246 -6.47 16.97 -16.38
CA LEU A 246 -6.53 16.38 -15.06
C LEU A 246 -5.25 15.64 -14.66
N GLU A 247 -4.51 15.03 -15.59
CA GLU A 247 -3.25 14.29 -15.30
C GLU A 247 -2.29 15.04 -14.35
N PRO A 248 -1.97 16.33 -14.55
CA PRO A 248 -1.01 16.99 -13.67
C PRO A 248 -1.56 17.24 -12.26
N ILE A 249 -2.88 17.21 -12.07
CA ILE A 249 -3.59 17.53 -10.82
C ILE A 249 -3.98 16.26 -10.06
N LEU A 250 -4.30 15.17 -10.75
CA LEU A 250 -4.83 13.96 -10.14
C LEU A 250 -3.78 12.85 -10.09
N TYR A 251 -3.78 12.12 -8.97
CA TYR A 251 -3.22 10.79 -8.87
C TYR A 251 -4.38 9.81 -8.71
N TYR A 252 -4.64 8.99 -9.73
CA TYR A 252 -5.72 8.00 -9.68
C TYR A 252 -5.37 6.95 -8.63
N ASP A 253 -5.92 7.04 -7.42
CA ASP A 253 -5.59 6.17 -6.31
C ASP A 253 -6.35 4.82 -6.35
N LEU A 254 -6.14 4.11 -7.46
CA LEU A 254 -6.76 2.85 -7.84
C LEU A 254 -6.26 1.64 -7.03
N GLN A 255 -5.38 1.85 -6.07
CA GLN A 255 -4.96 0.83 -5.13
C GLN A 255 -6.08 0.44 -4.14
N ASN A 256 -7.05 1.34 -3.84
CA ASN A 256 -8.10 1.06 -2.85
C ASN A 256 -8.93 -0.21 -3.17
N PRO A 257 -9.49 -0.36 -4.39
CA PRO A 257 -10.30 -1.54 -4.69
C PRO A 257 -9.48 -2.83 -4.65
N VAL A 258 -8.21 -2.78 -5.06
CA VAL A 258 -7.32 -3.94 -5.03
C VAL A 258 -7.03 -4.36 -3.60
N PHE A 259 -6.64 -3.41 -2.75
CA PHE A 259 -6.43 -3.65 -1.32
C PHE A 259 -7.67 -4.23 -0.66
N ARG A 260 -8.86 -3.63 -0.89
CA ARG A 260 -10.12 -4.11 -0.31
C ARG A 260 -10.49 -5.52 -0.75
N VAL A 261 -10.23 -5.90 -2.00
CA VAL A 261 -10.46 -7.27 -2.46
C VAL A 261 -9.57 -8.24 -1.68
N PHE A 262 -8.27 -7.97 -1.55
CA PHE A 262 -7.37 -8.85 -0.79
C PHE A 262 -7.74 -8.91 0.69
N TYR A 263 -8.02 -7.75 1.30
CA TYR A 263 -8.45 -7.68 2.69
C TYR A 263 -9.69 -8.54 2.96
N ASN A 264 -10.70 -8.46 2.10
CA ASN A 264 -11.93 -9.23 2.24
C ASN A 264 -11.72 -10.73 1.98
N LEU A 265 -10.83 -11.11 1.06
CA LEU A 265 -10.49 -12.51 0.80
C LEU A 265 -9.80 -13.18 1.99
N GLU A 266 -8.93 -12.43 2.69
CA GLU A 266 -8.33 -12.88 3.95
C GLU A 266 -9.35 -12.90 5.12
N GLY A 267 -10.58 -12.42 4.92
CA GLY A 267 -11.63 -12.33 5.92
C GLY A 267 -12.69 -13.43 5.86
N THR A 268 -12.68 -14.29 4.83
CA THR A 268 -13.83 -15.17 4.55
C THR A 268 -14.01 -16.34 5.50
N ASP A 269 -12.96 -16.75 6.23
CA ASP A 269 -12.95 -17.96 7.05
C ASP A 269 -12.35 -17.74 8.45
N ASN A 270 -12.35 -16.50 8.93
CA ASN A 270 -11.69 -16.13 10.18
C ASN A 270 -12.53 -16.47 11.41
N VAL A 271 -11.88 -17.09 12.41
CA VAL A 271 -12.48 -17.38 13.71
C VAL A 271 -12.16 -16.25 14.70
N ASN A 272 -10.98 -15.66 14.61
CA ASN A 272 -10.53 -14.50 15.39
C ASN A 272 -10.23 -13.30 14.49
N PHE A 273 -10.26 -12.10 15.06
CA PHE A 273 -9.99 -10.84 14.35
C PHE A 273 -8.60 -10.84 13.66
N HIS A 274 -7.57 -11.29 14.37
CA HIS A 274 -6.19 -11.37 13.86
C HIS A 274 -5.90 -12.61 13.00
N ASP A 275 -6.91 -13.42 12.64
CA ASP A 275 -6.72 -14.45 11.62
C ASP A 275 -6.56 -13.81 10.22
N ASN A 276 -7.08 -12.59 10.05
CA ASN A 276 -6.84 -11.80 8.84
C ASN A 276 -5.38 -11.35 8.82
N PHE A 277 -4.64 -11.67 7.75
CA PHE A 277 -3.23 -11.28 7.61
C PHE A 277 -2.99 -9.77 7.84
N PHE A 278 -3.88 -8.91 7.34
CA PHE A 278 -3.73 -7.46 7.46
C PHE A 278 -3.94 -6.98 8.91
N GLU A 279 -4.91 -7.55 9.61
CA GLU A 279 -5.15 -7.29 11.04
C GLU A 279 -4.04 -7.85 11.92
N TYR A 280 -3.49 -9.00 11.55
CA TYR A 280 -2.32 -9.56 12.22
C TYR A 280 -1.11 -8.63 12.06
N GLU A 281 -0.79 -8.22 10.83
CA GLU A 281 0.35 -7.33 10.58
C GLU A 281 0.18 -5.99 11.32
N ALA A 282 -1.03 -5.41 11.28
CA ALA A 282 -1.34 -4.20 12.03
C ALA A 282 -1.14 -4.41 13.54
N GLY A 283 -1.64 -5.51 14.10
CA GLY A 283 -1.45 -5.85 15.51
C GLY A 283 0.02 -6.05 15.90
N LEU A 284 0.80 -6.74 15.05
CA LEU A 284 2.21 -7.04 15.29
C LEU A 284 3.06 -5.76 15.40
N TRP A 285 2.78 -4.76 14.55
CA TRP A 285 3.56 -3.52 14.51
C TRP A 285 3.01 -2.41 15.42
N SER A 286 1.82 -2.61 15.99
CA SER A 286 1.20 -1.67 16.95
C SER A 286 1.18 -2.20 18.39
N ASN A 287 1.69 -3.40 18.64
CA ASN A 287 1.63 -4.11 19.92
C ASN A 287 0.20 -4.33 20.44
N THR A 288 -0.74 -4.66 19.54
CA THR A 288 -2.15 -4.92 19.90
C THR A 288 -2.59 -6.36 19.68
N LEU A 289 -1.68 -7.29 19.39
CA LEU A 289 -1.97 -8.73 19.42
C LEU A 289 -2.21 -9.15 20.88
N GLN A 290 -3.47 -9.25 21.31
CA GLN A 290 -3.88 -9.74 22.62
C GLN A 290 -4.85 -10.90 22.47
#